data_AF-A0A7S1LH71-F1
#
_entry.id   AF-A0A7S1LH71-F1
#
_cell.length_a   1.000
_cell.length_b   1.000
_cell.length_c   1.000
_cell.angle_alpha   90.00
_cell.angle_beta   90.00
_cell.angle_gamma   90.00
#
_symmetry.space_group_name_H-M   'P 1'
#
loop_
_entity.id
_entity.type
_entity.pdbx_description
1 polymer ?
#
loop_
_entity_poly.entity_id
_entity_poly.type
_entity_poly.pdbx_seq_one_letter_code
_entity_poly.pdbx_strand_id
1 'polypeptide(L)'
;LEAALRRPPRDPWPAHVPWRIPRVLHQTWKTEAMPAKYARHVASWRRLHPAWRFEFWDDARSRRLILQHFPQYVEEYDRMSGIKRADVARIAILHVIGGVYADIDVEAARPLDSLLEAAEQIGAGVLLGEENFVHSVLLEQRSEWLPRH
;
A
#
# COMPACT_ATOMS: atom_id res chain seq x y z
N LEU A 1 -37.39 -18.70 16.76
CA LEU A 1 -37.07 -18.03 15.48
C LEU A 1 -36.52 -16.61 15.71
N GLU A 2 -35.86 -16.27 16.83
CA GLU A 2 -35.25 -14.94 17.02
C GLU A 2 -34.05 -14.95 17.98
N ALA A 3 -32.90 -15.52 17.59
CA ALA A 3 -31.69 -15.45 18.42
C ALA A 3 -30.38 -15.39 17.61
N ALA A 4 -30.37 -14.74 16.45
CA ALA A 4 -29.20 -14.70 15.57
C ALA A 4 -28.91 -13.33 14.93
N LEU A 5 -29.24 -12.22 15.59
CA LEU A 5 -28.87 -10.87 15.14
C LEU A 5 -28.37 -9.97 16.28
N ARG A 6 -27.51 -10.49 17.16
CA ARG A 6 -26.66 -9.61 17.96
C ARG A 6 -25.54 -9.09 17.06
N ARG A 7 -25.68 -7.84 16.59
CA ARG A 7 -24.54 -7.09 16.03
C ARG A 7 -23.36 -7.22 17.00
N PRO A 8 -22.14 -7.51 16.52
CA PRO A 8 -20.98 -7.50 17.39
C PRO A 8 -20.86 -6.11 18.05
N PRO A 9 -20.37 -6.02 19.30
CA PRO A 9 -20.15 -4.73 19.94
C PRO A 9 -19.28 -3.86 19.02
N ARG A 10 -19.73 -2.63 18.79
CA ARG A 10 -18.88 -1.62 18.14
C ARG A 10 -17.78 -1.25 19.12
N ASP A 11 -16.56 -1.35 18.61
CA ASP A 11 -15.24 -1.04 19.17
C ASP A 11 -14.55 -2.01 20.15
N PRO A 12 -13.47 -2.67 19.70
CA PRO A 12 -12.36 -3.09 20.56
C PRO A 12 -11.25 -2.03 20.67
N TRP A 13 -11.39 -0.86 20.03
CA TRP A 13 -10.31 0.12 19.94
C TRP A 13 -10.41 1.17 21.04
N PRO A 14 -9.33 1.42 21.82
CA PRO A 14 -9.34 2.47 22.82
C PRO A 14 -9.58 3.82 22.16
N ALA A 15 -10.59 4.54 22.64
CA ALA A 15 -10.82 5.92 22.25
C ALA A 15 -9.56 6.76 22.58
N HIS A 16 -9.14 7.59 21.61
CA HIS A 16 -8.11 8.64 21.73
C HIS A 16 -6.63 8.28 21.56
N VAL A 17 -6.27 7.25 20.80
CA VAL A 17 -4.96 7.31 20.10
C VAL A 17 -5.18 8.12 18.83
N PRO A 18 -4.61 9.33 18.66
CA PRO A 18 -4.66 10.00 17.37
C PRO A 18 -3.99 9.05 16.37
N TRP A 19 -4.76 8.58 15.39
CA TRP A 19 -4.28 7.73 14.31
C TRP A 19 -3.22 8.50 13.53
N ARG A 20 -1.95 8.40 13.94
CA ARG A 20 -0.84 8.99 13.21
C ARG A 20 -0.40 8.01 12.15
N ILE A 21 -0.32 8.48 10.91
CA ILE A 21 0.18 7.70 9.78
C ILE A 21 1.71 7.83 9.81
N PRO A 22 2.47 6.75 10.05
CA PRO A 22 3.93 6.81 10.06
C PRO A 22 4.50 7.47 8.79
N ARG A 23 5.49 8.35 8.94
CA ARG A 23 6.18 8.99 7.80
C ARG A 23 7.24 8.04 7.21
N VAL A 24 6.74 6.92 6.69
CA VAL A 24 7.50 5.85 6.07
C VAL A 24 6.89 5.56 4.71
N LEU A 25 7.72 5.60 3.66
CA LEU A 25 7.32 5.19 2.33
C LEU A 25 7.79 3.77 2.06
N HIS A 26 6.87 2.92 1.61
CA HIS A 26 7.09 1.54 1.24
C HIS A 26 6.96 1.39 -0.28
N GLN A 27 7.95 0.77 -0.92
CA GLN A 27 7.88 0.36 -2.31
C GLN A 27 8.35 -1.08 -2.44
N THR A 28 7.74 -1.85 -3.34
CA THR A 28 8.13 -3.25 -3.58
C THR A 28 8.72 -3.44 -4.98
N TRP A 29 9.59 -4.44 -5.10
CA TRP A 29 10.02 -4.99 -6.37
C TRP A 29 10.35 -6.48 -6.21
N LYS A 30 10.58 -7.19 -7.31
CA LYS A 30 10.87 -8.63 -7.26
C LYS A 30 12.19 -8.95 -6.56
N THR A 31 13.19 -8.10 -6.73
CA THR A 31 14.56 -8.29 -6.24
C THR A 31 15.09 -6.99 -5.62
N GLU A 32 16.18 -7.07 -4.86
CA GLU A 32 16.86 -5.88 -4.31
C GLU A 32 17.34 -4.91 -5.39
N ALA A 33 17.62 -5.41 -6.60
CA ALA A 33 18.06 -4.62 -7.75
C ALA A 33 16.87 -4.20 -8.63
N MET A 34 16.31 -3.03 -8.34
CA MET A 34 15.28 -2.40 -9.17
C MET A 34 15.86 -1.91 -10.53
N PRO A 35 15.15 -2.09 -11.66
CA PRO A 35 15.55 -1.57 -12.97
C PRO A 35 15.77 -0.05 -12.98
N ALA A 36 16.86 0.39 -13.63
CA ALA A 36 17.24 1.81 -13.71
C ALA A 36 16.13 2.73 -14.27
N LYS A 37 15.24 2.21 -15.13
CA LYS A 37 14.09 2.98 -15.66
C LYS A 37 13.17 3.54 -14.57
N TYR A 38 13.14 2.92 -13.39
CA TYR A 38 12.34 3.37 -12.26
C TYR A 38 13.06 4.32 -11.30
N ALA A 39 14.36 4.59 -11.52
CA ALA A 39 15.16 5.42 -10.63
C ALA A 39 14.59 6.83 -10.47
N ARG A 40 14.01 7.42 -11.53
CA ARG A 40 13.37 8.74 -11.45
C ARG A 40 12.14 8.76 -10.56
N HIS A 41 11.35 7.68 -10.56
CA HIS A 41 10.14 7.56 -9.77
C HIS A 41 10.50 7.50 -8.29
N VAL A 42 11.41 6.60 -7.91
CA VAL A 42 11.94 6.52 -6.54
C VAL A 42 12.60 7.84 -6.09
N ALA A 43 13.39 8.47 -6.96
CA ALA A 43 14.06 9.73 -6.65
C ALA A 43 13.07 10.89 -6.42
N SER A 44 11.92 10.90 -7.11
CA SER A 44 10.88 11.92 -6.90
C SER A 44 10.34 11.90 -5.48
N TRP A 45 10.08 10.70 -4.94
CA TRP A 45 9.60 10.53 -3.57
C TRP A 45 10.64 10.98 -2.55
N ARG A 46 11.90 10.57 -2.71
CA ARG A 46 13.02 10.97 -1.83
C ARG A 46 13.25 12.47 -1.81
N ARG A 47 13.16 13.11 -2.97
CA ARG A 47 13.31 14.56 -3.10
C ARG A 47 12.18 15.32 -2.38
N LEU A 48 10.94 14.85 -2.50
CA LEU A 48 9.78 15.53 -1.92
C LEU A 48 9.55 15.21 -0.44
N HIS A 49 10.12 14.12 0.07
CA HIS A 49 9.96 13.67 1.45
C HIS A 49 11.32 13.39 2.12
N PRO A 50 12.24 14.37 2.22
CA PRO A 50 13.60 14.15 2.69
C PRO A 50 13.70 13.71 4.16
N ALA A 51 12.67 14.02 4.97
CA ALA A 51 12.60 13.64 6.38
C ALA A 51 11.96 12.26 6.63
N TRP A 52 11.46 11.60 5.58
CA TRP A 52 10.76 10.32 5.72
C TRP A 52 11.73 9.14 5.69
N ARG A 53 11.34 8.02 6.31
CA ARG A 53 12.03 6.74 6.14
C ARG A 53 11.57 6.08 4.84
N PHE A 54 12.50 5.45 4.12
CA PHE A 54 12.22 4.74 2.88
C PHE A 54 12.53 3.27 3.05
N GLU A 55 11.53 2.42 2.86
CA GLU A 55 11.64 0.97 2.97
C GLU A 55 11.39 0.32 1.62
N PHE A 56 12.37 -0.45 1.16
CA PHE A 56 12.28 -1.22 -0.07
C PHE A 56 12.09 -2.70 0.25
N TRP A 57 11.16 -3.33 -0.45
CA TRP A 57 10.72 -4.70 -0.18
C TRP A 57 10.91 -5.55 -1.42
N ASP A 58 11.88 -6.47 -1.35
CA ASP A 58 11.98 -7.52 -2.35
C ASP A 58 11.01 -8.69 -2.04
N ASP A 59 10.89 -9.64 -2.96
CA ASP A 59 10.02 -10.82 -2.77
C ASP A 59 10.39 -11.61 -1.51
N ALA A 60 11.69 -11.74 -1.23
CA ALA A 60 12.19 -12.51 -0.11
C ALA A 60 11.85 -11.84 1.24
N ARG A 61 12.05 -10.52 1.35
CA ARG A 61 11.70 -9.71 2.52
C ARG A 61 10.20 -9.67 2.72
N SER A 62 9.42 -9.52 1.64
CA SER A 62 7.96 -9.55 1.69
C SER A 62 7.46 -10.90 2.21
N ARG A 63 8.00 -12.02 1.71
CA ARG A 63 7.66 -13.36 2.22
C ARG A 63 8.04 -13.52 3.69
N ARG A 64 9.19 -13.00 4.14
CA ARG A 64 9.58 -13.02 5.56
C ARG A 64 8.56 -12.29 6.45
N LEU A 65 8.05 -11.14 6.00
CA LEU A 65 7.00 -10.42 6.71
C LEU A 65 5.74 -11.28 6.87
N ILE A 66 5.30 -11.94 5.79
CA ILE A 66 4.14 -12.84 5.83
C ILE A 66 4.39 -14.01 6.79
N LEU A 67 5.55 -14.66 6.71
CA LEU A 67 5.89 -15.77 7.60
C LEU A 67 5.90 -15.35 9.08
N GLN A 68 6.37 -14.13 9.39
CA GLN A 68 6.49 -13.64 10.76
C GLN A 68 5.15 -13.21 11.36
N HIS A 69 4.31 -12.51 10.60
CA HIS A 69 3.10 -11.88 11.12
C HIS A 69 1.81 -12.63 10.76
N PHE A 70 1.85 -13.46 9.71
CA PHE A 70 0.72 -14.19 9.15
C PHE A 70 1.10 -15.62 8.74
N PRO A 71 1.74 -16.41 9.62
CA PRO A 71 2.27 -17.72 9.27
C PRO A 71 1.20 -18.67 8.71
N GLN A 72 -0.05 -18.52 9.14
CA GLN A 72 -1.19 -19.32 8.66
C GLN A 72 -1.54 -19.12 7.18
N TYR A 73 -0.98 -18.10 6.51
CA TYR A 73 -1.24 -17.80 5.11
C TYR A 73 0.00 -17.94 4.21
N VAL A 74 1.13 -18.40 4.75
CA VAL A 74 2.40 -18.43 3.98
C VAL A 74 2.33 -19.41 2.80
N GLU A 75 1.65 -20.53 2.95
CA GLU A 75 1.50 -21.54 1.89
C GLU A 75 0.59 -21.05 0.76
N GLU A 76 -0.50 -20.35 1.08
CA GLU A 76 -1.34 -19.67 0.10
C GLU A 76 -0.56 -18.57 -0.60
N TYR A 77 0.17 -17.75 0.15
CA TYR A 77 0.99 -16.67 -0.39
C TYR A 77 2.04 -17.18 -1.39
N ASP A 78 2.70 -18.30 -1.07
CA ASP A 78 3.71 -18.91 -1.96
C ASP A 78 3.12 -19.48 -3.25
N ARG A 79 1.84 -19.88 -3.23
CA ARG A 79 1.12 -20.39 -4.41
C ARG A 79 0.61 -19.27 -5.33
N MET A 80 0.65 -18.02 -4.90
CA MET A 80 0.16 -16.88 -5.68
C MET A 80 1.15 -16.46 -6.78
N SER A 81 0.61 -15.92 -7.87
CA SER A 81 1.43 -15.25 -8.89
C SER A 81 2.06 -13.96 -8.35
N GLY A 82 3.14 -13.50 -8.98
CA GLY A 82 3.91 -12.33 -8.49
C GLY A 82 3.08 -11.07 -8.26
N ILE A 83 2.09 -10.77 -9.12
CA ILE A 83 1.21 -9.60 -8.96
C ILE A 83 0.33 -9.76 -7.71
N LYS A 84 -0.33 -10.91 -7.55
CA LYS A 84 -1.16 -11.20 -6.37
C LYS A 84 -0.33 -11.19 -5.09
N ARG A 85 0.91 -11.69 -5.13
CA ARG A 85 1.86 -11.61 -4.01
C ARG A 85 2.20 -10.17 -3.65
N ALA A 86 2.39 -9.29 -4.63
CA ALA A 86 2.64 -7.88 -4.40
C ALA A 86 1.43 -7.18 -3.76
N ASP A 87 0.21 -7.49 -4.21
CA ASP A 87 -1.02 -6.95 -3.63
C ASP A 87 -1.20 -7.35 -2.16
N VAL A 88 -0.98 -8.62 -1.86
CA VAL A 88 -1.02 -9.10 -0.46
C VAL A 88 0.10 -8.50 0.37
N ALA A 89 1.32 -8.39 -0.19
CA ALA A 89 2.44 -7.77 0.50
C ALA A 89 2.17 -6.30 0.84
N ARG A 90 1.58 -5.52 -0.08
CA ARG A 90 1.17 -4.12 0.14
C ARG A 90 0.27 -4.01 1.38
N ILE A 91 -0.77 -4.84 1.44
CA ILE A 91 -1.71 -4.84 2.56
C ILE A 91 -1.03 -5.27 3.86
N ALA A 92 -0.22 -6.32 3.82
CA ALA A 92 0.51 -6.82 4.99
C ALA A 92 1.50 -5.78 5.54
N ILE A 93 2.25 -5.10 4.66
CA ILE A 93 3.19 -4.04 5.02
C ILE A 93 2.46 -2.90 5.74
N LEU A 94 1.37 -2.40 5.15
CA LEU A 94 0.60 -1.30 5.74
C LEU A 94 -0.09 -1.72 7.04
N HIS A 95 -0.54 -2.97 7.17
CA HIS A 95 -1.14 -3.47 8.39
C HIS A 95 -0.13 -3.56 9.54
N VAL A 96 1.06 -4.08 9.28
CA VAL A 96 2.08 -4.32 10.31
C VAL A 96 2.84 -3.04 10.68
N ILE A 97 3.17 -2.20 9.69
CA ILE A 97 4.07 -1.06 9.88
C ILE A 97 3.31 0.27 9.83
N GLY A 98 2.21 0.35 9.10
CA GLY A 98 1.57 1.61 8.72
C GLY A 98 2.36 2.37 7.65
N GLY A 99 2.00 3.62 7.46
CA GLY A 99 2.68 4.55 6.57
C GLY A 99 2.04 4.63 5.19
N VAL A 100 2.85 4.92 4.18
CA VAL A 100 2.41 5.10 2.80
C VAL A 100 3.06 4.04 1.92
N TYR A 101 2.26 3.39 1.08
CA TYR A 101 2.76 2.52 0.03
C TYR A 101 2.60 3.23 -1.32
N ALA A 102 3.62 3.14 -2.18
CA ALA A 102 3.54 3.56 -3.57
C ALA A 102 4.17 2.49 -4.48
N ASP A 103 3.57 2.22 -5.63
CA ASP A 103 4.20 1.34 -6.61
C ASP A 103 5.50 1.95 -7.15
N ILE A 104 6.39 1.09 -7.63
CA ILE A 104 7.77 1.49 -7.98
C ILE A 104 7.83 2.42 -9.21
N ASP A 105 6.80 2.38 -10.04
CA ASP A 105 6.61 3.17 -11.26
C ASP A 105 5.74 4.41 -11.05
N VAL A 106 5.35 4.69 -9.80
CA VAL A 106 4.62 5.91 -9.43
C VAL A 106 5.59 7.00 -8.99
N GLU A 107 5.42 8.20 -9.53
CA GLU A 107 6.14 9.40 -9.08
C GLU A 107 5.32 10.23 -8.09
N ALA A 108 6.02 10.86 -7.15
CA ALA A 108 5.43 11.90 -6.32
C ALA A 108 5.39 13.23 -7.08
N ALA A 109 4.18 13.79 -7.21
CA ALA A 109 3.98 15.12 -7.79
C ALA A 109 4.12 16.23 -6.73
N ARG A 110 3.73 15.96 -5.48
CA ARG A 110 3.71 16.91 -4.36
C ARG A 110 4.00 16.18 -3.03
N PRO A 111 4.47 16.89 -1.99
CA PRO A 111 4.57 16.33 -0.65
C PRO A 111 3.20 15.90 -0.11
N LEU A 112 3.15 14.80 0.63
CA LEU A 112 1.92 14.26 1.21
C LEU A 112 1.66 14.75 2.65
N ASP A 113 2.59 15.45 3.27
CA ASP A 113 2.54 15.79 4.70
C ASP A 113 1.21 16.48 5.09
N SER A 114 0.77 17.50 4.33
CA SER A 114 -0.50 18.18 4.59
C SER A 114 -1.73 17.29 4.38
N LEU A 115 -1.68 16.36 3.43
CA LEU A 115 -2.76 15.40 3.21
C LEU A 115 -2.87 14.44 4.40
N LEU A 116 -1.72 13.93 4.87
CA LEU A 116 -1.68 13.04 6.03
C LEU A 116 -2.13 13.78 7.30
N GLU A 117 -1.67 15.01 7.54
CA GLU A 117 -2.11 15.83 8.68
C GLU A 117 -3.63 16.04 8.69
N ALA A 118 -4.23 16.36 7.53
CA ALA A 118 -5.68 16.51 7.41
C ALA A 118 -6.43 15.20 7.70
N ALA A 119 -5.90 14.07 7.22
CA ALA A 119 -6.47 12.74 7.49
C ALA A 119 -6.40 12.37 8.98
N GLU A 120 -5.26 12.65 9.62
CA GLU A 120 -5.05 12.44 11.06
C GLU A 120 -6.03 13.29 11.89
N GLN A 121 -6.28 14.54 11.47
CA GLN A 121 -7.22 15.46 12.15
C GLN A 121 -8.67 14.96 12.13
N ILE A 122 -9.10 14.32 11.03
CA ILE A 122 -10.45 13.75 10.91
C ILE A 122 -10.54 12.31 11.43
N GLY A 123 -9.45 11.76 11.97
CA GLY A 123 -9.39 10.39 12.48
C GLY A 123 -9.47 9.31 11.40
N ALA A 124 -9.07 9.62 10.16
CA ALA A 124 -9.04 8.64 9.09
C ALA A 124 -7.88 7.64 9.32
N GLY A 125 -8.23 6.38 9.59
CA GLY A 125 -7.24 5.31 9.78
C GLY A 125 -6.65 4.74 8.48
N VAL A 126 -7.27 5.02 7.32
CA VAL A 126 -6.82 4.57 5.99
C VAL A 126 -7.14 5.64 4.95
N LEU A 127 -6.18 5.91 4.07
CA LEU A 127 -6.37 6.66 2.83
C LEU A 127 -6.11 5.72 1.64
N LEU A 128 -7.01 5.70 0.68
CA LEU A 128 -6.85 4.95 -0.58
C LEU A 128 -6.70 5.94 -1.73
N GLY A 129 -5.62 5.81 -2.50
CA GLY A 129 -5.46 6.53 -3.75
C GLY A 129 -6.20 5.80 -4.87
N GLU A 130 -6.97 6.55 -5.66
CA GLU A 130 -7.54 6.04 -6.91
C GLU A 130 -6.55 6.29 -8.05
N GLU A 131 -6.30 5.29 -8.89
CA GLU A 131 -5.43 5.46 -10.04
C GLU A 131 -6.06 6.39 -11.08
N ASN A 132 -5.25 7.30 -11.63
CA ASN A 132 -5.70 8.15 -12.72
C ASN A 132 -6.04 7.27 -13.93
N PHE A 133 -7.23 7.45 -14.50
CA PHE A 133 -7.76 6.71 -15.67
C PHE A 133 -6.75 6.54 -16.83
N VAL A 134 -5.86 7.51 -17.03
CA VAL A 134 -4.81 7.49 -18.06
C VAL A 134 -3.79 6.35 -17.83
N HIS A 135 -3.50 5.99 -16.58
CA HIS A 135 -2.58 4.91 -16.23
C HIS A 135 -3.15 3.53 -16.63
N SER A 136 -4.46 3.31 -16.37
CA SER A 136 -5.15 2.07 -16.72
C SER A 136 -5.24 1.84 -18.24
N VAL A 137 -5.40 2.91 -19.03
CA VAL A 137 -5.54 2.81 -20.49
C VAL A 137 -4.19 2.66 -21.21
N LEU A 138 -3.14 3.35 -20.77
CA LEU A 138 -1.86 3.40 -21.49
C LEU A 138 -0.92 2.22 -21.20
N LEU A 139 -1.00 1.59 -20.02
CA LEU A 139 -0.12 0.48 -19.65
C LEU A 139 -0.75 -0.90 -19.78
N GLU A 140 -2.07 -1.06 -19.56
CA GLU A 140 -2.70 -2.38 -19.61
C GLU A 140 -3.17 -2.83 -21.02
N GLN A 141 -3.13 -1.96 -22.04
CA GLN A 141 -3.71 -2.23 -23.38
C GLN A 141 -5.13 -2.84 -23.33
N ARG A 142 -5.93 -2.54 -22.30
CA ARG A 142 -7.30 -3.06 -22.18
C ARG A 142 -8.25 -2.19 -22.99
N SER A 143 -8.48 -2.58 -24.23
CA SER A 143 -9.44 -1.98 -25.16
C SER A 143 -10.92 -2.18 -24.79
N GLU A 144 -11.21 -2.76 -23.62
CA GLU A 144 -12.58 -3.18 -23.24
C GLU A 144 -13.45 -2.04 -22.69
N TRP A 145 -12.86 -0.87 -22.38
CA TRP A 145 -13.57 0.28 -21.80
C TRP A 145 -13.71 1.48 -22.75
N LEU A 146 -13.31 1.35 -24.01
CA LEU A 146 -13.57 2.40 -25.00
C LEU A 146 -15.06 2.37 -25.39
N PRO A 147 -15.79 3.50 -25.30
CA PRO A 147 -17.12 3.60 -25.89
C PRO A 147 -17.03 3.19 -27.36
N ARG A 148 -17.82 2.20 -27.76
CA ARG A 148 -17.96 1.88 -29.19
C ARG A 148 -18.71 3.06 -29.82
N HIS A 149 -18.03 3.79 -30.69
CA HIS A 149 -18.65 4.77 -31.59
C HIS A 149 -19.49 4.06 -32.66
#